data_AF-D3VGK3-F1
#
_entry.id   AF-D3VGK3-F1
#
_cell.length_a   1.000
_cell.length_b   1.000
_cell.length_c   1.000
_cell.angle_alpha   90.00
_cell.angle_beta   90.00
_cell.angle_gamma   90.00
#
_symmetry.space_group_name_H-M   'P 1'
#
loop_
_entity.id
_entity.type
_entity.pdbx_description
1 polymer ?
#
loop_
_entity_poly.entity_id
_entity_poly.type
_entity_poly.pdbx_seq_one_letter_code
_entity_poly.pdbx_strand_id
1 'polypeptide(L)'
;MDSSPLIKVGNSLLFKLKCQIWSELIHLKHTEGHTLIVGTTGSGKTRMFDILISQAILRGEAVIIIDPKGDKEMRDNARRACEAMGQPERFVSFHPAFPEESVRIDPLRNFTRVTEIASRLAALIPSEEERQKSKGMQDMGKGWFAWVKGRMEAFVNVIYQFYTRLALLAAWAPYMLILFVPAVYDGMMTWRIKRTNFDYASPVLHRYSVRGTMYLMAGLFIAFFIPIALDPVVIPLTMMTCCVLVGLTFGNLQKRV
;
A
#
# COMPACT_ATOMS: atom_id res chain seq x y z
N MET A 1 -40.29 48.22 18.61
CA MET A 1 -40.11 47.78 20.01
C MET A 1 -40.18 46.27 20.03
N ASP A 2 -39.05 45.59 19.83
CA ASP A 2 -38.80 44.37 20.59
C ASP A 2 -37.29 44.29 20.78
N SER A 3 -36.91 44.64 22.00
CA SER A 3 -35.55 44.87 22.45
C SER A 3 -35.22 43.81 23.48
N SER A 4 -34.33 42.88 23.08
CA SER A 4 -33.40 42.12 23.94
C SER A 4 -33.98 40.83 24.60
N PRO A 5 -33.13 39.89 25.13
CA PRO A 5 -31.68 40.00 25.30
C PRO A 5 -30.82 38.75 24.97
N LEU A 6 -29.59 39.00 24.55
CA LEU A 6 -28.43 38.16 24.93
C LEU A 6 -28.47 38.00 26.46
N ILE A 7 -28.71 36.78 26.96
CA ILE A 7 -28.67 36.53 28.39
C ILE A 7 -27.20 36.34 28.78
N LYS A 8 -26.66 37.34 29.48
CA LYS A 8 -25.33 37.29 30.09
C LYS A 8 -25.45 36.49 31.39
N VAL A 9 -24.96 35.25 31.39
CA VAL A 9 -24.87 34.40 32.60
C VAL A 9 -23.41 34.36 33.01
N GLY A 10 -23.02 35.22 33.95
CA GLY A 10 -21.60 35.38 34.35
C GLY A 10 -20.71 35.88 33.21
N ASN A 11 -19.51 35.31 33.06
CA ASN A 11 -18.59 35.63 31.95
C ASN A 11 -18.97 34.97 30.62
N SER A 12 -20.21 34.51 30.45
CA SER A 12 -20.66 33.68 29.34
C SER A 12 -21.92 34.23 28.69
N LEU A 13 -21.96 34.26 27.36
CA LEU A 13 -23.10 34.73 26.56
C LEU A 13 -23.87 33.53 25.99
N LEU A 14 -25.19 33.48 26.24
CA LEU A 14 -26.07 32.42 25.74
C LEU A 14 -26.68 32.85 24.40
N PHE A 15 -26.44 32.10 23.32
CA PHE A 15 -27.05 32.35 22.01
C PHE A 15 -28.01 31.22 21.63
N LYS A 16 -29.24 31.57 21.27
CA LYS A 16 -30.32 30.63 20.93
C LYS A 16 -30.39 30.45 19.42
N LEU A 17 -29.53 29.61 18.86
CA LEU A 17 -29.66 29.14 17.47
C LEU A 17 -30.49 27.84 17.44
N LYS A 18 -31.53 27.80 16.60
CA LYS A 18 -32.37 26.63 16.34
C LYS A 18 -31.50 25.46 15.83
N CYS A 19 -31.13 24.53 16.70
CA CYS A 19 -31.01 23.09 16.44
C CYS A 19 -30.49 22.39 17.71
N GLN A 20 -31.01 21.20 17.99
CA GLN A 20 -30.73 20.33 19.14
C GLN A 20 -29.26 19.87 19.21
N ILE A 21 -28.34 20.75 19.60
CA ILE A 21 -27.02 20.38 20.13
C ILE A 21 -26.86 21.13 21.45
N TRP A 22 -26.88 20.37 22.54
CA TRP A 22 -26.91 20.85 23.91
C TRP A 22 -25.52 21.36 24.37
N SER A 23 -25.51 22.58 24.89
CA SER A 23 -24.94 22.94 26.21
C SER A 23 -23.49 22.61 26.57
N GLU A 24 -22.51 22.75 25.69
CA GLU A 24 -21.11 22.92 26.15
C GLU A 24 -20.53 24.21 25.59
N LEU A 25 -20.73 25.28 26.35
CA LEU A 25 -19.94 26.51 26.18
C LEU A 25 -18.56 26.20 26.74
N ILE A 26 -17.49 26.36 25.94
CA ILE A 26 -16.14 26.18 26.47
C ILE A 26 -15.93 27.22 27.57
N HIS A 27 -15.59 26.74 28.78
CA HIS A 27 -15.25 27.60 29.89
C HIS A 27 -13.97 28.39 29.56
N LEU A 28 -14.01 29.72 29.73
CA LEU A 28 -12.91 30.63 29.36
C LEU A 28 -11.53 30.26 29.94
N LYS A 29 -11.48 29.53 31.06
CA LYS A 29 -10.22 29.06 31.65
C LYS A 29 -9.53 28.00 30.81
N HIS A 30 -10.27 27.26 29.98
CA HIS A 30 -9.70 26.25 29.09
C HIS A 30 -9.17 26.85 27.78
N THR A 31 -9.58 28.06 27.41
CA THR A 31 -9.06 28.80 26.24
C THR A 31 -7.75 29.53 26.51
N GLU A 32 -7.29 29.61 27.76
CA GLU A 32 -5.96 30.17 28.08
C GLU A 32 -4.81 29.28 27.57
N GLY A 33 -5.07 27.99 27.33
CA GLY A 33 -4.14 27.06 26.71
C GLY A 33 -4.37 26.85 25.20
N HIS A 34 -3.40 26.26 24.51
CA HIS A 34 -3.57 25.83 23.12
C HIS A 34 -4.42 24.56 23.03
N THR A 35 -5.43 24.56 22.16
CA THR A 35 -6.30 23.40 21.95
C THR A 35 -6.03 22.75 20.60
N LEU A 36 -5.72 21.45 20.59
CA LEU A 36 -5.56 20.64 19.39
C LEU A 36 -6.79 19.75 19.18
N ILE A 37 -7.45 19.88 18.02
CA ILE A 37 -8.61 19.06 17.65
C ILE A 37 -8.18 18.08 16.56
N VAL A 38 -8.26 16.78 16.85
CA VAL A 38 -7.85 15.70 15.93
C VAL A 38 -9.06 14.84 15.55
N GLY A 39 -9.07 14.31 14.33
CA GLY A 39 -10.12 13.41 13.84
C GLY A 39 -9.96 13.11 12.35
N THR A 40 -10.68 12.12 11.84
CA THR A 40 -10.68 11.72 10.42
C THR A 40 -11.57 12.60 9.54
N THR A 41 -11.44 12.57 8.22
CA THR A 41 -12.35 13.31 7.32
C THR A 41 -13.79 12.88 7.55
N GLY A 42 -14.73 13.83 7.65
CA GLY A 42 -16.14 13.54 7.99
C GLY A 42 -16.44 13.44 9.49
N SER A 43 -15.44 13.48 10.38
CA SER A 43 -15.65 13.36 11.84
C SER A 43 -16.25 14.59 12.53
N GLY A 44 -16.69 15.61 11.78
CA GLY A 44 -17.27 16.83 12.33
C GLY A 44 -16.29 17.93 12.79
N LYS A 45 -14.98 17.83 12.52
CA LYS A 45 -14.00 18.86 12.92
C LYS A 45 -14.37 20.27 12.46
N THR A 46 -14.77 20.44 11.20
CA THR A 46 -15.18 21.75 10.67
C THR A 46 -16.37 22.31 11.44
N ARG A 47 -17.35 21.46 11.78
CA ARG A 47 -18.53 21.87 12.56
C ARG A 47 -18.17 22.27 13.98
N MET A 48 -17.19 21.61 14.57
CA MET A 48 -16.64 22.03 15.86
C MET A 48 -15.96 23.41 15.73
N PHE A 49 -15.14 23.64 14.70
CA PHE A 49 -14.55 24.96 14.44
C PHE A 49 -15.60 26.06 14.25
N ASP A 50 -16.65 25.82 13.46
CA ASP A 50 -17.77 26.75 13.25
C ASP A 50 -18.35 27.25 14.58
N ILE A 51 -18.63 26.33 15.50
CA ILE A 51 -19.23 26.63 16.80
C ILE A 51 -18.26 27.45 17.65
N LEU A 52 -16.99 27.04 17.72
CA LEU A 52 -15.99 27.71 18.54
C LEU A 52 -15.69 29.12 18.05
N ILE A 53 -15.54 29.29 16.74
CA ILE A 53 -15.32 30.59 16.09
C ILE A 53 -16.53 31.49 16.34
N SER A 54 -17.73 30.99 16.12
CA SER A 54 -18.97 31.76 16.31
C SER A 54 -19.12 32.21 17.78
N GLN A 55 -18.80 31.32 18.73
CA GLN A 55 -18.80 31.66 20.15
C GLN A 55 -17.75 32.74 20.48
N ALA A 56 -16.54 32.64 19.94
CA ALA A 56 -15.48 33.63 20.15
C ALA A 56 -15.84 35.01 19.58
N ILE A 57 -16.39 35.04 18.36
CA ILE A 57 -16.88 36.28 17.73
C ILE A 57 -17.97 36.93 18.59
N LEU A 58 -18.95 36.16 19.05
CA LEU A 58 -20.04 36.67 19.88
C LEU A 58 -19.58 37.13 21.28
N ARG A 59 -18.44 36.64 21.78
CA ARG A 59 -17.78 37.16 22.98
C ARG A 59 -16.99 38.46 22.72
N GLY A 60 -16.92 38.90 21.47
CA GLY A 60 -16.20 40.10 21.06
C GLY A 60 -14.69 39.89 20.89
N GLU A 61 -14.22 38.63 20.92
CA GLU A 61 -12.80 38.29 20.76
C GLU A 61 -12.31 38.52 19.32
N ALA A 62 -11.02 38.82 19.17
CA ALA A 62 -10.39 38.88 17.86
C ALA A 62 -10.05 37.45 17.40
N VAL A 63 -10.65 37.01 16.29
CA VAL A 63 -10.46 35.66 15.75
C VAL A 63 -9.79 35.76 14.38
N ILE A 64 -8.66 35.07 14.22
CA ILE A 64 -7.99 34.90 12.92
C ILE A 64 -8.23 33.46 12.47
N ILE A 65 -8.85 33.30 11.30
CA ILE A 65 -9.19 32.00 10.73
C ILE A 65 -8.27 31.73 9.56
N ILE A 66 -7.47 30.66 9.65
CA ILE A 66 -6.62 30.19 8.55
C ILE A 66 -7.21 28.88 8.05
N ASP A 67 -7.91 28.93 6.92
CA ASP A 67 -8.56 27.77 6.34
C ASP A 67 -7.93 27.39 4.98
N PRO A 68 -7.08 26.34 4.93
CA PRO A 68 -6.50 25.88 3.68
C PRO A 68 -7.50 25.17 2.77
N LYS A 69 -8.68 24.79 3.28
CA LYS A 69 -9.70 24.05 2.50
C LYS A 69 -10.67 24.97 1.75
N GLY A 70 -10.81 26.23 2.17
CA GLY A 70 -11.72 27.18 1.56
C GLY A 70 -13.19 26.85 1.80
N ASP A 71 -13.53 26.45 3.02
CA ASP A 71 -14.90 26.16 3.45
C ASP A 71 -15.75 27.44 3.47
N LYS A 72 -16.61 27.54 2.45
CA LYS A 72 -17.53 28.68 2.29
C LYS A 72 -18.52 28.77 3.44
N GLU A 73 -18.95 27.65 3.99
CA GLU A 73 -19.96 27.63 5.03
C GLU A 73 -19.40 28.20 6.33
N MET A 74 -18.16 27.86 6.67
CA MET A 74 -17.47 28.43 7.83
C MET A 74 -17.26 29.93 7.71
N ARG A 75 -16.86 30.40 6.52
CA ARG A 75 -16.75 31.84 6.22
C ARG A 75 -18.09 32.56 6.42
N ASP A 76 -19.17 32.00 5.87
CA ASP A 76 -20.49 32.62 5.92
C ASP A 76 -21.09 32.55 7.34
N ASN A 77 -20.77 31.51 8.13
CA ASN A 77 -21.10 31.43 9.56
C ASN A 77 -20.42 32.54 10.36
N ALA A 78 -19.12 32.77 10.14
CA ALA A 78 -18.37 33.84 10.81
C ALA A 78 -18.94 35.22 10.46
N ARG A 79 -19.31 35.47 9.20
CA ARG A 79 -20.01 36.70 8.78
C ARG A 79 -21.34 36.87 9.52
N ARG A 80 -22.17 35.82 9.55
CA ARG A 80 -23.46 35.82 10.26
C ARG A 80 -23.30 36.06 11.76
N ALA A 81 -22.22 35.59 12.38
CA ALA A 81 -21.93 35.86 13.79
C ALA A 81 -21.65 37.35 14.05
N CYS A 82 -20.90 38.02 13.17
CA CYS A 82 -20.66 39.47 13.24
C CYS A 82 -21.95 40.28 13.03
N GLU A 83 -22.79 39.87 12.06
CA GLU A 83 -24.11 40.46 11.82
C GLU A 83 -25.03 40.32 13.04
N ALA A 84 -25.04 39.14 13.68
CA ALA A 84 -25.82 38.88 14.88
C ALA A 84 -25.36 39.68 16.11
N MET A 85 -24.07 40.05 16.18
CA MET A 85 -23.54 40.97 17.18
C MET A 85 -23.90 42.45 16.89
N GLY A 86 -24.49 42.73 15.72
CA GLY A 86 -24.81 44.09 15.28
C GLY A 86 -23.59 44.87 14.78
N GLN A 87 -22.49 44.18 14.46
CA GLN A 87 -21.22 44.78 13.99
C GLN A 87 -20.74 44.08 12.70
N PRO A 88 -21.51 44.16 11.59
CA PRO A 88 -21.18 43.48 10.34
C PRO A 88 -19.83 43.92 9.74
N GLU A 89 -19.41 45.16 9.98
CA GLU A 89 -18.16 45.77 9.49
C GLU A 89 -16.89 45.10 10.04
N ARG A 90 -17.00 44.32 11.12
CA ARG A 90 -15.85 43.61 11.71
C ARG A 90 -15.45 42.37 10.92
N PHE A 91 -16.30 41.88 10.03
CA PHE A 91 -15.97 40.72 9.20
C PHE A 91 -15.05 41.12 8.05
N VAL A 92 -13.87 40.51 7.98
CA VAL A 92 -12.85 40.77 6.96
C VAL A 92 -12.39 39.42 6.39
N SER A 93 -12.46 39.26 5.07
CA SER A 93 -12.04 38.02 4.38
C SER A 93 -11.05 38.28 3.26
N PHE A 94 -10.05 37.42 3.13
CA PHE A 94 -9.08 37.39 2.03
C PHE A 94 -9.07 36.00 1.41
N HIS A 95 -9.23 35.93 0.08
CA HIS A 95 -9.17 34.70 -0.69
C HIS A 95 -8.45 34.93 -2.03
N PRO A 96 -7.29 34.30 -2.30
CA PRO A 96 -6.49 34.58 -3.51
C PRO A 96 -7.24 34.40 -4.84
N ALA A 97 -8.13 33.41 -4.91
CA ALA A 97 -8.90 33.11 -6.12
C ALA A 97 -10.14 34.01 -6.36
N PHE A 98 -10.58 34.79 -5.37
CA PHE A 98 -11.79 35.63 -5.49
C PHE A 98 -11.49 37.09 -5.12
N PRO A 99 -10.79 37.85 -5.98
CA PRO A 99 -10.35 39.21 -5.67
C PRO A 99 -11.50 40.20 -5.44
N GLU A 100 -12.65 39.98 -6.08
CA GLU A 100 -13.82 40.88 -5.98
C GLU A 100 -14.47 40.85 -4.59
N GLU A 101 -14.41 39.72 -3.90
CA GLU A 101 -14.96 39.54 -2.55
C GLU A 101 -13.89 39.66 -1.45
N SER A 102 -12.63 39.88 -1.82
CA SER A 102 -11.48 39.82 -0.91
C SER A 102 -10.96 41.21 -0.55
N VAL A 103 -10.55 41.38 0.70
CA VAL A 103 -9.80 42.57 1.10
C VAL A 103 -8.38 42.52 0.56
N ARG A 104 -7.74 43.69 0.40
CA ARG A 104 -6.34 43.77 -0.01
C ARG A 104 -5.45 43.66 1.23
N ILE A 105 -4.64 42.61 1.28
CA ILE A 105 -3.62 42.44 2.32
C ILE A 105 -2.26 42.73 1.70
N ASP A 106 -1.58 43.73 2.23
CA ASP A 106 -0.18 44.02 1.92
C ASP A 106 0.66 43.80 3.20
N PRO A 107 1.38 42.67 3.30
CA PRO A 107 2.19 42.35 4.48
C PRO A 107 3.41 43.27 4.63
N LEU A 108 3.71 44.12 3.65
CA LEU A 108 4.80 45.10 3.72
C LEU A 108 4.31 46.51 4.04
N ARG A 109 3.00 46.78 4.00
CA ARG A 109 2.43 48.12 4.21
C ARG A 109 2.66 48.68 5.61
N ASN A 110 2.61 47.84 6.64
CA ASN A 110 2.74 48.27 8.04
C ASN A 110 4.05 47.74 8.65
N PHE A 111 5.07 48.61 8.75
CA PHE A 111 6.36 48.33 9.38
C PHE A 111 6.76 49.50 10.29
N THR A 112 7.38 49.19 11.42
CA THR A 112 7.90 50.22 12.35
C THR A 112 9.36 50.52 12.05
N ARG A 113 10.15 49.51 11.64
CA ARG A 113 11.55 49.65 11.25
C ARG A 113 11.79 49.13 9.83
N VAL A 114 12.64 49.83 9.06
CA VAL A 114 12.99 49.45 7.67
C VAL A 114 13.62 48.05 7.59
N THR A 115 14.31 47.61 8.64
CA THR A 115 14.89 46.27 8.75
C THR A 115 13.84 45.16 8.77
N GLU A 116 12.60 45.44 9.19
CA GLU A 116 11.52 44.45 9.18
C GLU A 116 11.12 44.04 7.77
N ILE A 117 11.26 44.93 6.79
CA ILE A 117 10.97 44.62 5.38
C ILE A 117 11.92 43.52 4.90
N ALA A 118 13.22 43.66 5.20
CA ALA A 118 14.23 42.66 4.86
C ALA A 118 13.96 41.33 5.56
N SER A 119 13.61 41.35 6.86
CA SER A 119 13.28 40.13 7.61
C SER A 119 12.01 39.43 7.10
N ARG A 120 10.97 40.18 6.74
CA ARG A 120 9.73 39.62 6.16
C ARG A 120 9.96 39.03 4.77
N LEU A 121 10.76 39.69 3.94
CA LEU A 121 11.18 39.15 2.64
C LEU A 121 12.00 37.86 2.81
N ALA A 122 12.93 37.85 3.77
CA ALA A 122 13.71 36.65 4.08
C ALA A 122 12.80 35.51 4.59
N ALA A 123 11.77 35.78 5.38
CA ALA A 123 10.82 34.77 5.86
C ALA A 123 9.91 34.20 4.76
N LEU A 124 9.70 34.92 3.65
CA LEU A 124 8.98 34.40 2.47
C LEU A 124 9.85 33.49 1.60
N ILE A 125 11.17 33.61 1.70
CA ILE A 125 12.12 32.76 0.99
C ILE A 125 12.44 31.58 1.91
N PRO A 126 11.96 30.36 1.61
CA PRO A 126 12.28 29.21 2.44
C PRO A 126 13.79 29.06 2.51
N SER A 127 14.33 28.98 3.73
CA SER A 127 15.75 28.72 3.93
C SER A 127 16.12 27.37 3.32
N GLU A 128 17.39 27.18 2.93
CA GLU A 128 17.85 25.90 2.37
C GLU A 128 17.53 24.75 3.33
N GLU A 129 17.62 24.98 4.64
CA GLU A 129 17.27 24.00 5.68
C GLU A 129 15.77 23.65 5.70
N GLU A 130 14.87 24.62 5.56
CA GLU A 130 13.42 24.37 5.48
C GLU A 130 13.04 23.67 4.18
N ARG A 131 13.72 23.99 3.07
CA ARG A 131 13.55 23.32 1.79
C ARG A 131 13.98 21.85 1.86
N GLN A 132 15.04 21.54 2.61
CA GLN A 132 15.45 20.16 2.90
C GLN A 132 14.48 19.45 3.86
N LYS A 133 13.89 20.15 4.84
CA LYS A 133 12.90 19.57 5.77
C LYS A 133 11.50 19.37 5.16
N SER A 134 11.12 20.14 4.13
CA SER A 134 9.85 20.01 3.40
C SER A 134 9.75 18.76 2.50
N LYS A 135 10.59 17.75 2.69
CA LYS A 135 10.57 16.45 1.99
C LYS A 135 9.50 15.50 2.55
N GLY A 136 8.35 16.02 2.97
CA GLY A 136 7.30 15.30 3.71
C GLY A 136 6.67 14.08 3.02
N MET A 137 7.06 13.77 1.78
CA MET A 137 6.52 12.65 1.00
C MET A 137 7.59 11.75 0.36
N GLN A 138 8.90 12.01 0.57
CA GLN A 138 9.95 11.20 -0.09
C GLN A 138 10.03 9.78 0.47
N ASP A 139 9.61 9.58 1.73
CA ASP A 139 9.62 8.27 2.38
C ASP A 139 8.29 7.50 2.27
N MET A 140 7.21 8.15 1.78
CA MET A 140 5.86 7.55 1.64
C MET A 140 5.72 6.51 0.52
N GLY A 141 6.84 6.04 -0.02
CA GLY A 141 6.87 4.91 -0.95
C GLY A 141 7.89 3.84 -0.55
N LYS A 142 8.83 4.09 0.37
CA LYS A 142 9.96 3.17 0.58
C LYS A 142 9.51 1.78 1.00
N GLY A 143 8.55 1.68 1.91
CA GLY A 143 7.97 0.40 2.34
C GLY A 143 7.15 -0.29 1.24
N TRP A 144 6.32 0.48 0.52
CA TRP A 144 5.54 -0.02 -0.61
C TRP A 144 6.42 -0.50 -1.76
N PHE A 145 7.43 0.27 -2.16
CA PHE A 145 8.38 -0.08 -3.19
C PHE A 145 9.25 -1.27 -2.79
N ALA A 146 9.68 -1.38 -1.52
CA ALA A 146 10.38 -2.58 -1.05
C ALA A 146 9.49 -3.83 -1.15
N TRP A 147 8.23 -3.73 -0.75
CA TRP A 147 7.26 -4.82 -0.85
C TRP A 147 6.91 -5.21 -2.30
N VAL A 148 6.73 -4.22 -3.19
CA VAL A 148 6.46 -4.42 -4.61
C VAL A 148 7.68 -5.04 -5.29
N LYS A 149 8.88 -4.50 -5.01
CA LYS A 149 10.14 -5.01 -5.55
C LYS A 149 10.38 -6.45 -5.13
N GLY A 150 10.13 -6.80 -3.87
CA GLY A 150 10.24 -8.19 -3.40
C GLY A 150 9.28 -9.15 -4.13
N ARG A 151 8.05 -8.72 -4.45
CA ARG A 151 7.11 -9.52 -5.26
C ARG A 151 7.55 -9.67 -6.71
N MET A 152 8.02 -8.58 -7.31
CA MET A 152 8.53 -8.58 -8.68
C MET A 152 9.75 -9.49 -8.80
N GLU A 153 10.67 -9.44 -7.85
CA GLU A 153 11.84 -10.33 -7.80
C GLU A 153 11.42 -11.79 -7.65
N ALA A 154 10.51 -12.11 -6.73
CA ALA A 154 10.01 -13.49 -6.57
C ALA A 154 9.34 -14.00 -7.86
N PHE A 155 8.53 -13.18 -8.51
CA PHE A 155 7.86 -13.52 -9.77
C PHE A 155 8.86 -13.75 -10.91
N VAL A 156 9.82 -12.83 -11.10
CA VAL A 156 10.87 -12.98 -12.12
C VAL A 156 11.75 -14.20 -11.84
N ASN A 157 12.04 -14.50 -10.57
CA ASN A 157 12.78 -15.70 -10.19
C ASN A 157 12.05 -16.99 -10.57
N VAL A 158 10.72 -17.05 -10.44
CA VAL A 158 9.93 -18.20 -10.91
C VAL A 158 10.04 -18.37 -12.42
N ILE A 159 9.91 -17.27 -13.17
CA ILE A 159 10.07 -17.29 -14.64
C ILE A 159 11.49 -17.73 -15.03
N TYR A 160 12.50 -17.18 -14.37
CA TYR A 160 13.90 -17.51 -14.62
C TYR A 160 14.16 -19.00 -14.35
N GLN A 161 13.74 -19.53 -13.20
CA GLN A 161 13.91 -20.94 -12.85
C GLN A 161 13.21 -21.87 -13.86
N PHE A 162 12.03 -21.50 -14.35
CA PHE A 162 11.33 -22.24 -15.40
C PHE A 162 12.16 -22.34 -16.67
N TYR A 163 12.68 -21.21 -17.17
CA TYR A 163 13.50 -21.19 -18.38
C TYR A 163 14.83 -21.94 -18.20
N THR A 164 15.49 -21.80 -17.06
CA THR A 164 16.72 -22.54 -16.76
C THR A 164 16.48 -24.05 -16.72
N ARG A 165 15.38 -24.50 -16.12
CA ARG A 165 15.05 -25.94 -16.07
C ARG A 165 14.68 -26.49 -17.44
N LEU A 166 13.93 -25.73 -18.25
CA LEU A 166 13.61 -26.11 -19.62
C LEU A 166 14.88 -26.20 -20.48
N ALA A 167 15.77 -25.21 -20.38
CA ALA A 167 17.03 -25.18 -21.09
C ALA A 167 17.92 -26.36 -20.68
N LEU A 168 17.98 -26.70 -19.39
CA LEU A 168 18.75 -27.83 -18.89
C LEU A 168 18.16 -29.17 -19.40
N LEU A 169 16.84 -29.34 -19.35
CA LEU A 169 16.19 -30.55 -19.88
C LEU A 169 16.47 -30.71 -21.38
N ALA A 170 16.35 -29.62 -22.15
CA ALA A 170 16.67 -29.62 -23.58
C ALA A 170 18.15 -29.93 -23.86
N ALA A 171 19.07 -29.39 -23.05
CA ALA A 171 20.50 -29.64 -23.19
C ALA A 171 20.86 -31.12 -22.95
N TRP A 172 20.18 -31.78 -22.00
CA TRP A 172 20.41 -33.18 -21.68
C TRP A 172 19.61 -34.17 -22.54
N ALA A 173 18.53 -33.73 -23.19
CA ALA A 173 17.69 -34.57 -24.06
C ALA A 173 18.44 -35.44 -25.09
N PRO A 174 19.42 -34.95 -25.87
CA PRO A 174 20.13 -35.79 -26.84
C PRO A 174 20.94 -36.92 -26.17
N TYR A 175 21.59 -36.64 -25.05
CA TYR A 175 22.31 -37.66 -24.27
C TYR A 175 21.36 -38.69 -23.67
N MET A 176 20.21 -38.22 -23.18
CA MET A 176 19.17 -39.10 -22.63
C MET A 176 18.61 -40.03 -23.70
N LEU A 177 18.45 -39.57 -24.94
CA LEU A 177 17.98 -40.40 -26.05
C LEU A 177 18.98 -41.53 -26.36
N ILE A 178 20.28 -41.22 -26.35
CA ILE A 178 21.36 -42.20 -26.55
C ILE A 178 21.35 -43.29 -25.46
N LEU A 179 21.02 -42.96 -24.21
CA LEU A 179 20.90 -43.94 -23.13
C LEU A 179 19.56 -44.69 -23.14
N PHE A 180 18.48 -44.01 -23.52
CA PHE A 180 17.14 -44.56 -23.47
C PHE A 180 16.92 -45.67 -24.51
N VAL A 181 17.41 -45.48 -25.74
CA VAL A 181 17.21 -46.44 -26.83
C VAL A 181 17.81 -47.82 -26.50
N PRO A 182 19.09 -47.95 -26.08
CA PRO A 182 19.66 -49.21 -25.64
C PRO A 182 18.96 -49.80 -24.43
N ALA A 183 18.60 -48.99 -23.42
CA ALA A 183 17.94 -49.49 -22.21
C ALA A 183 16.57 -50.11 -22.50
N VAL A 184 15.78 -49.50 -23.39
CA VAL A 184 14.50 -50.05 -23.84
C VAL A 184 14.72 -51.29 -24.70
N TYR A 185 15.69 -51.25 -25.62
CA TYR A 185 16.03 -52.38 -26.47
C TYR A 185 16.46 -53.61 -25.66
N ASP A 186 17.37 -53.42 -24.70
CA ASP A 186 17.84 -54.45 -23.77
C ASP A 186 16.70 -55.02 -22.92
N GLY A 187 15.83 -54.16 -22.40
CA GLY A 187 14.61 -54.58 -21.71
C GLY A 187 13.70 -55.44 -22.60
N MET A 188 13.43 -55.00 -23.83
CA MET A 188 12.62 -55.78 -24.79
C MET A 188 13.27 -57.11 -25.16
N MET A 189 14.59 -57.16 -25.36
CA MET A 189 15.31 -58.40 -25.67
C MET A 189 15.27 -59.36 -24.49
N THR A 190 15.53 -58.88 -23.28
CA THR A 190 15.42 -59.67 -22.04
C THR A 190 14.02 -60.28 -21.90
N TRP A 191 12.97 -59.50 -22.21
CA TRP A 191 11.60 -60.01 -22.21
C TRP A 191 11.37 -61.09 -23.28
N ARG A 192 11.89 -60.90 -24.50
CA ARG A 192 11.80 -61.90 -25.58
C ARG A 192 12.51 -63.20 -25.22
N ILE A 193 13.70 -63.13 -24.63
CA ILE A 193 14.45 -64.31 -24.14
C ILE A 193 13.65 -65.03 -23.06
N LYS A 194 13.09 -64.30 -22.10
CA LYS A 194 12.23 -64.89 -21.04
C LYS A 194 11.00 -65.57 -21.62
N ARG A 195 10.49 -65.19 -22.80
CA ARG A 195 9.37 -65.91 -23.43
C ARG A 195 9.76 -67.29 -23.95
N THR A 196 10.98 -67.43 -24.47
CA THR A 196 11.48 -68.69 -25.04
C THR A 196 12.19 -69.57 -24.02
N ASN A 197 12.62 -69.01 -22.88
CA ASN A 197 13.30 -69.73 -21.81
C ASN A 197 12.35 -70.03 -20.62
N PHE A 198 12.75 -70.97 -19.76
CA PHE A 198 12.01 -71.29 -18.52
C PHE A 198 12.19 -70.23 -17.40
N ASP A 199 12.87 -69.12 -17.70
CA ASP A 199 13.09 -68.03 -16.77
C ASP A 199 11.79 -67.30 -16.38
N TYR A 200 11.71 -66.94 -15.10
CA TYR A 200 10.56 -66.25 -14.52
C TYR A 200 10.71 -64.74 -14.61
N ALA A 201 9.68 -64.06 -15.14
CA ALA A 201 9.56 -62.60 -15.01
C ALA A 201 9.11 -62.25 -13.59
N SER A 202 9.89 -61.46 -12.85
CA SER A 202 9.58 -61.10 -11.47
C SER A 202 8.46 -60.04 -11.41
N PRO A 203 7.26 -60.37 -10.89
CA PRO A 203 6.17 -59.40 -10.76
C PRO A 203 6.45 -58.31 -9.73
N VAL A 204 7.35 -58.61 -8.78
CA VAL A 204 7.81 -57.68 -7.75
C VAL A 204 8.68 -56.61 -8.40
N LEU A 205 9.67 -57.01 -9.20
CA LEU A 205 10.55 -56.08 -9.90
C LEU A 205 9.75 -55.17 -10.85
N HIS A 206 8.83 -55.73 -11.63
CA HIS A 206 7.95 -54.95 -12.50
C HIS A 206 7.14 -53.90 -11.73
N ARG A 207 6.53 -54.25 -10.59
CA ARG A 207 5.74 -53.31 -9.78
C ARG A 207 6.58 -52.19 -9.18
N TYR A 208 7.77 -52.51 -8.67
CA TYR A 208 8.69 -51.49 -8.14
C TYR A 208 9.26 -50.60 -9.24
N SER A 209 9.62 -51.16 -10.40
CA SER A 209 10.09 -50.38 -11.54
C SER A 209 9.01 -49.44 -12.07
N VAL A 210 7.77 -49.90 -12.25
CA VAL A 210 6.64 -49.05 -12.69
C VAL A 210 6.34 -47.94 -11.69
N ARG A 211 6.22 -48.27 -10.39
CA ARG A 211 5.96 -47.25 -9.35
C ARG A 211 7.13 -46.28 -9.20
N GLY A 212 8.36 -46.78 -9.28
CA GLY A 212 9.58 -45.96 -9.23
C GLY A 212 9.65 -44.98 -10.39
N THR A 213 9.42 -45.44 -11.63
CA THR A 213 9.33 -44.55 -12.80
C THR A 213 8.22 -43.51 -12.62
N MET A 214 7.03 -43.89 -12.13
CA MET A 214 5.95 -42.92 -11.87
C MET A 214 6.34 -41.87 -10.82
N TYR A 215 6.93 -42.27 -9.69
CA TYR A 215 7.34 -41.33 -8.64
C TYR A 215 8.47 -40.40 -9.09
N LEU A 216 9.45 -40.89 -9.85
CA LEU A 216 10.52 -40.05 -10.37
C LEU A 216 10.01 -39.07 -11.43
N MET A 217 9.09 -39.48 -12.31
CA MET A 217 8.47 -38.58 -13.28
C MET A 217 7.60 -37.51 -12.59
N ALA A 218 6.83 -37.89 -11.57
CA ALA A 218 6.06 -36.94 -10.77
C ALA A 218 6.98 -35.98 -9.99
N GLY A 219 8.07 -36.48 -9.43
CA GLY A 219 9.09 -35.69 -8.75
C GLY A 219 9.77 -34.70 -9.69
N LEU A 220 10.12 -35.11 -10.91
CA LEU A 220 10.68 -34.24 -11.95
C LEU A 220 9.69 -33.14 -12.37
N PHE A 221 8.41 -33.49 -12.50
CA PHE A 221 7.34 -32.53 -12.80
C PHE A 221 7.17 -31.52 -11.66
N ILE A 222 7.11 -31.98 -10.41
CA ILE A 222 7.01 -31.10 -9.23
C ILE A 222 8.26 -30.20 -9.12
N ALA A 223 9.45 -30.77 -9.30
CA ALA A 223 10.72 -30.05 -9.32
C ALA A 223 10.77 -28.95 -10.38
N PHE A 224 9.97 -29.05 -11.45
CA PHE A 224 9.84 -28.01 -12.47
C PHE A 224 9.09 -26.76 -11.98
N PHE A 225 8.14 -26.92 -11.05
CA PHE A 225 7.30 -25.84 -10.52
C PHE A 225 7.71 -25.34 -9.13
N ILE A 226 8.57 -26.06 -8.42
CA ILE A 226 9.05 -25.64 -7.09
C ILE A 226 9.89 -24.36 -7.20
N PRO A 227 9.66 -23.30 -6.39
CA PRO A 227 10.44 -22.06 -6.41
C PRO A 227 11.75 -22.17 -5.60
N ILE A 228 12.50 -23.26 -5.76
CA ILE A 228 13.78 -23.52 -5.06
C ILE A 228 14.87 -23.72 -6.12
N ALA A 229 16.03 -23.12 -5.91
CA ALA A 229 17.19 -23.37 -6.75
C ALA A 229 17.59 -24.86 -6.61
N LEU A 230 17.39 -25.63 -7.67
CA LEU A 230 17.85 -27.01 -7.74
C LEU A 230 19.24 -27.03 -8.37
N ASP A 231 20.11 -27.86 -7.81
CA ASP A 231 21.41 -28.13 -8.43
C ASP A 231 21.18 -28.70 -9.85
N PRO A 232 21.85 -28.16 -10.89
CA PRO A 232 21.78 -28.65 -12.25
C PRO A 232 22.03 -30.17 -12.41
N VAL A 233 22.67 -30.83 -11.45
CA VAL A 233 22.95 -32.28 -11.48
C VAL A 233 21.70 -33.14 -11.20
N VAL A 234 20.69 -32.61 -10.49
CA VAL A 234 19.54 -33.41 -10.03
C VAL A 234 18.67 -33.90 -11.20
N ILE A 235 18.43 -33.05 -12.20
CA ILE A 235 17.60 -33.36 -13.36
C ILE A 235 18.20 -34.52 -14.19
N PRO A 236 19.46 -34.47 -14.67
CA PRO A 236 20.03 -35.56 -15.44
C PRO A 236 20.14 -36.86 -14.65
N LEU A 237 20.49 -36.81 -13.35
CA LEU A 237 20.55 -38.01 -12.50
C LEU A 237 19.17 -38.70 -12.38
N THR A 238 18.11 -37.90 -12.20
CA THR A 238 16.73 -38.40 -12.13
C THR A 238 16.33 -39.04 -13.46
N MET A 239 16.68 -38.40 -14.58
CA MET A 239 16.39 -38.91 -15.92
C MET A 239 17.15 -40.23 -16.22
N MET A 240 18.43 -40.32 -15.86
CA MET A 240 19.22 -41.56 -15.99
C MET A 240 18.58 -42.72 -15.21
N THR A 241 18.19 -42.46 -13.96
CA THR A 241 17.50 -43.44 -13.13
C THR A 241 16.16 -43.87 -13.73
N CYS A 242 15.40 -42.92 -14.30
CA CYS A 242 14.17 -43.21 -15.04
C CYS A 242 14.42 -44.15 -16.22
N CYS A 243 15.45 -43.90 -17.04
CA CYS A 243 15.77 -44.75 -18.20
C CYS A 243 16.06 -46.20 -17.80
N VAL A 244 16.83 -46.40 -16.74
CA VAL A 244 17.13 -47.75 -16.21
C VAL A 244 15.85 -48.44 -15.73
N LEU A 245 15.01 -47.75 -14.95
CA LEU A 245 13.75 -48.33 -14.45
C LEU A 245 12.76 -48.65 -15.57
N VAL A 246 12.72 -47.85 -16.64
CA VAL A 246 11.92 -48.15 -17.83
C VAL A 246 12.43 -49.41 -18.52
N GLY A 247 13.74 -49.56 -18.72
CA GLY A 247 14.34 -50.79 -19.27
C GLY A 247 13.98 -52.03 -18.43
N LEU A 248 14.09 -51.93 -17.10
CA LEU A 248 13.69 -53.01 -16.18
C LEU A 248 12.19 -53.33 -16.23
N THR A 249 11.35 -52.31 -16.47
CA THR A 249 9.91 -52.47 -16.65
C THR A 249 9.63 -53.33 -17.89
N PHE A 250 10.22 -52.96 -19.04
CA PHE A 250 10.07 -53.73 -20.27
C PHE A 250 10.60 -55.16 -20.13
N GLY A 251 11.75 -55.35 -19.48
CA GLY A 251 12.38 -56.66 -19.25
C GLY A 251 11.62 -57.60 -18.31
N ASN A 252 10.62 -57.11 -17.57
CA ASN A 252 9.81 -57.91 -16.64
C ASN A 252 8.30 -57.80 -16.91
N LEU A 253 7.91 -57.43 -18.14
CA LEU A 253 6.51 -57.48 -18.57
C LEU A 253 5.96 -58.91 -18.41
N GLN A 254 4.77 -59.01 -17.82
CA GLN A 254 4.15 -60.30 -17.53
C GLN A 254 3.78 -61.03 -18.83
N LYS A 255 4.13 -62.32 -18.90
CA LYS A 255 3.72 -63.20 -20.00
C LYS A 255 2.18 -63.25 -20.01
N ARG A 256 1.54 -62.68 -21.03
CA ARG A 256 0.15 -63.03 -21.34
C ARG A 256 0.21 -64.26 -22.23
N VAL A 257 -0.40 -65.34 -21.74
CA VAL A 257 -0.61 -66.59 -22.49
C VAL A 257 -1.50 -66.29 -23.69
#